data_AF-C1ADE4-F1
#
_entry.id   AF-C1ADE4-F1
#
_cell.length_a   1.000
_cell.length_b   1.000
_cell.length_c   1.000
_cell.angle_alpha   90.00
_cell.angle_beta   90.00
_cell.angle_gamma   90.00
#
_symmetry.space_group_name_H-M   'P 1'
#
loop_
_entity.id
_entity.type
_entity.pdbx_description
1 polymer ?
#
loop_
_entity_poly.entity_id
_entity_poly.type
_entity_poly.pdbx_seq_one_letter_code
_entity_poly.pdbx_strand_id
1 'polypeptide(L)'
;MSGAVYSGWHCVAGSLGRIAIDHWTGAHMPKRMFLRRLATTCVALVCIAAGCNNTLESDAPGPSTVDREFDLGSRLEDRELSSAQVANVALLAKVWGFAKYHHPAVVNGTVNWDYALFRALPSMLAAPDRERASAAIVTWLDALGSVPACNVCATMPSGVQLPADNAWIEDAANLGPTLSDRLRSIYRNRLPAPTQRYVAFVPGVENPDFSAEQRYANLSSPDAGYRLLALFRFWNIIKYWFPYRDVMNEDWDGVLAEFIPVMMRPLTGDHYRLALIRLIGRVHDTHANLWSDLRVQPPLGTSEAPLTLRFVENKLVVTDYSHATLGPATGIGIGDEIQRIDEFSIATLVDSLRPYFPASNEPTRLRDIARVDPRVRTGRARGCRCGRRLHQVREPGGYCVTQQVSRRGA
;
A
#
# COMPACT_ATOMS: atom_id res chain seq x y z
N MET A 1 19.59 -20.90 40.25
CA MET A 1 18.71 -19.70 40.20
C MET A 1 19.21 -18.82 39.07
N SER A 2 19.02 -19.25 37.82
CA SER A 2 17.97 -18.81 36.89
C SER A 2 17.91 -17.29 36.69
N GLY A 3 18.72 -16.79 35.76
CA GLY A 3 18.55 -15.52 35.07
C GLY A 3 18.38 -15.83 33.60
N ALA A 4 17.14 -15.72 33.10
CA ALA A 4 16.79 -16.09 31.73
C ALA A 4 17.17 -14.99 30.75
N VAL A 5 18.02 -15.35 29.80
CA VAL A 5 18.28 -14.67 28.54
C VAL A 5 17.06 -14.86 27.65
N TYR A 6 16.38 -13.78 27.25
CA TYR A 6 15.36 -13.82 26.20
C TYR A 6 15.99 -13.43 24.86
N SER A 7 16.36 -14.45 24.09
CA SER A 7 16.65 -14.39 22.66
C SER A 7 15.32 -14.45 21.88
N GLY A 8 14.79 -13.28 21.52
CA GLY A 8 13.60 -13.17 20.68
C GLY A 8 13.94 -13.06 19.19
N TRP A 9 14.19 -14.18 18.52
CA TRP A 9 14.08 -14.26 17.06
C TRP A 9 12.59 -14.40 16.73
N HIS A 10 11.98 -13.36 16.18
CA HIS A 10 10.60 -13.43 15.67
C HIS A 10 10.52 -13.11 14.18
N CYS A 11 9.76 -13.97 13.51
CA CYS A 11 9.72 -14.21 12.08
C CYS A 11 9.25 -13.01 11.27
N VAL A 12 10.00 -12.73 10.21
CA VAL A 12 9.72 -11.79 9.13
C VAL A 12 8.96 -12.55 8.04
N ALA A 13 7.63 -12.42 7.94
CA ALA A 13 6.82 -12.83 6.77
C ALA A 13 5.29 -12.63 6.92
N GLY A 14 4.76 -12.26 8.10
CA GLY A 14 3.31 -12.35 8.38
C GLY A 14 2.45 -11.11 8.10
N SER A 15 2.96 -10.06 7.46
CA SER A 15 2.34 -8.72 7.48
C SER A 15 1.65 -8.28 6.19
N LEU A 16 1.50 -9.14 5.18
CA LEU A 16 0.73 -8.81 3.96
C LEU A 16 -0.79 -8.73 4.17
N GLY A 17 -1.28 -8.81 5.42
CA GLY A 17 -2.70 -8.79 5.76
C GLY A 17 -3.24 -7.48 6.36
N ARG A 18 -2.41 -6.43 6.47
CA ARG A 18 -2.86 -5.08 6.83
C ARG A 18 -2.20 -4.05 5.93
N ILE A 19 -2.70 -3.90 4.71
CA ILE A 19 -2.85 -2.55 4.17
C ILE A 19 -3.94 -1.94 5.04
N ALA A 20 -3.54 -1.40 6.18
CA ALA A 20 -4.46 -0.73 7.08
C ALA A 20 -4.78 0.63 6.46
N ILE A 21 -5.94 0.74 5.82
CA ILE A 21 -6.64 2.02 5.73
C ILE A 21 -7.21 2.26 7.14
N ASP A 22 -6.34 2.48 8.12
CA ASP A 22 -6.75 2.70 9.50
C ASP A 22 -7.43 4.07 9.60
N HIS A 23 -8.63 4.05 10.21
CA HIS A 23 -9.41 5.18 10.69
C HIS A 23 -9.61 6.35 9.71
N TRP A 24 -10.45 6.10 8.71
CA TRP A 24 -11.30 7.14 8.14
C TRP A 24 -12.27 7.67 9.22
N THR A 25 -11.85 8.69 9.96
CA THR A 25 -12.77 9.56 10.71
C THR A 25 -12.76 10.91 10.04
N GLY A 26 -13.77 11.15 9.19
CA GLY A 26 -14.01 12.45 8.59
C GLY A 26 -14.19 13.50 9.68
N ALA A 27 -13.44 14.58 9.57
CA ALA A 27 -13.55 15.74 10.42
C ALA A 27 -14.93 16.43 10.25
N HIS A 28 -15.55 16.74 11.39
CA HIS A 28 -16.44 17.89 11.64
C HIS A 28 -17.73 18.00 10.80
N MET A 29 -18.77 17.29 11.24
CA MET A 29 -20.16 17.73 11.03
C MET A 29 -20.53 18.84 12.04
N PRO A 30 -21.23 19.92 11.64
CA PRO A 30 -21.71 20.95 12.57
C PRO A 30 -22.80 20.39 13.50
N LYS A 31 -22.62 20.63 14.82
CA LYS A 31 -23.60 20.34 15.87
C LYS A 31 -24.89 21.16 15.68
N ARG A 32 -25.90 20.63 15.00
CA ARG A 32 -27.31 21.03 15.21
C ARG A 32 -28.28 19.88 14.90
N MET A 33 -28.43 18.97 15.86
CA MET A 33 -29.74 18.39 16.19
C MET A 33 -29.66 17.67 17.53
N PHE A 34 -29.92 18.42 18.59
CA PHE A 34 -30.17 17.89 19.92
C PHE A 34 -31.63 18.23 20.22
N LEU A 35 -32.50 17.23 20.38
CA LEU A 35 -33.58 17.17 21.37
C LEU A 35 -34.55 16.02 21.06
N ARG A 36 -34.46 14.96 21.88
CA ARG A 36 -35.56 14.31 22.64
C ARG A 36 -35.32 12.81 22.76
N ARG A 37 -34.77 12.40 23.90
CA ARG A 37 -35.52 11.69 24.97
C ARG A 37 -34.57 11.42 26.14
N LEU A 38 -34.84 12.13 27.23
CA LEU A 38 -34.34 11.90 28.58
C LEU A 38 -35.27 10.87 29.26
N ALA A 39 -34.70 9.86 29.90
CA ALA A 39 -35.11 9.34 31.21
C ALA A 39 -34.18 8.18 31.63
N THR A 40 -33.24 8.45 32.54
CA THR A 40 -33.14 7.88 33.92
C THR A 40 -32.67 6.42 33.93
N THR A 41 -31.50 6.05 34.49
CA THR A 41 -31.22 6.06 35.94
C THR A 41 -29.73 5.77 36.20
N CYS A 42 -29.12 6.50 37.13
CA CYS A 42 -27.79 6.22 37.69
C CYS A 42 -27.83 5.01 38.64
N VAL A 43 -26.89 4.07 38.51
CA VAL A 43 -26.34 3.28 39.62
C VAL A 43 -24.84 3.10 39.40
N ALA A 44 -24.07 3.32 40.46
CA ALA A 44 -22.63 3.36 40.49
C ALA A 44 -21.95 1.97 40.53
N LEU A 45 -20.74 1.92 39.95
CA LEU A 45 -19.55 1.13 40.27
C LEU A 45 -19.72 -0.22 41.00
N VAL A 46 -19.39 -1.32 40.28
CA VAL A 46 -18.60 -2.44 40.80
C VAL A 46 -17.64 -2.90 39.71
N CYS A 47 -16.34 -2.84 40.00
CA CYS A 47 -15.29 -3.49 39.23
C CYS A 47 -15.43 -5.01 39.35
N ILE A 48 -15.68 -5.70 38.23
CA ILE A 48 -15.43 -7.14 38.12
C ILE A 48 -14.58 -7.35 36.87
N ALA A 49 -13.34 -7.78 37.11
CA ALA A 49 -12.48 -8.35 36.09
C ALA A 49 -13.13 -9.65 35.58
N ALA A 50 -13.76 -9.57 34.41
CA ALA A 50 -14.13 -10.74 33.64
C ALA A 50 -13.35 -10.66 32.33
N GLY A 51 -12.41 -11.59 32.15
CA GLY A 51 -11.65 -11.73 30.92
C GLY A 51 -12.59 -11.96 29.75
N CYS A 52 -12.72 -10.96 28.88
CA CYS A 52 -13.26 -11.15 27.55
C CYS A 52 -12.15 -11.73 26.67
N ASN A 53 -12.00 -13.05 26.72
CA ASN A 53 -11.47 -13.82 25.60
C ASN A 53 -12.45 -13.65 24.43
N ASN A 54 -12.29 -12.58 23.65
CA ASN A 54 -12.91 -12.49 22.34
C ASN A 54 -12.03 -13.26 21.35
N THR A 55 -12.11 -14.58 21.41
CA THR A 55 -11.90 -15.41 20.22
C THR A 55 -13.05 -15.10 19.28
N LEU A 56 -12.86 -14.12 18.39
CA LEU A 56 -13.65 -14.05 17.17
C LEU A 56 -13.17 -15.21 16.29
N GLU A 57 -13.80 -16.37 16.48
CA GLU A 57 -13.80 -17.45 15.51
C GLU A 57 -14.27 -16.90 14.16
N SER A 58 -13.39 -16.91 13.17
CA SER A 58 -13.78 -16.80 11.76
C SER A 58 -13.49 -18.13 11.06
N ASP A 59 -14.08 -19.21 11.54
CA ASP A 59 -13.92 -20.56 10.97
C ASP A 59 -15.16 -20.99 10.19
N ALA A 60 -15.57 -20.19 9.20
CA ALA A 60 -16.41 -20.68 8.11
C ALA A 60 -15.53 -20.81 6.85
N PRO A 61 -14.98 -22.00 6.55
CA PRO A 61 -14.26 -22.21 5.30
C PRO A 61 -15.26 -22.18 4.14
N GLY A 62 -15.28 -21.07 3.39
CA GLY A 62 -15.85 -21.06 2.04
C GLY A 62 -15.11 -22.05 1.13
N PRO A 63 -15.63 -22.37 -0.08
CA PRO A 63 -15.12 -23.43 -0.97
C PRO A 63 -13.68 -23.26 -1.54
N SER A 64 -12.77 -22.53 -0.87
CA SER A 64 -11.37 -22.36 -1.25
C SER A 64 -10.38 -23.22 -0.47
N THR A 65 -10.82 -24.18 0.36
CA THR A 65 -9.91 -25.01 1.20
C THR A 65 -9.46 -26.32 0.55
N VAL A 66 -10.09 -26.71 -0.56
CA VAL A 66 -9.79 -27.95 -1.29
C VAL A 66 -8.72 -27.73 -2.36
N ASP A 67 -8.76 -26.59 -3.06
CA ASP A 67 -7.76 -26.25 -4.07
C ASP A 67 -6.49 -25.69 -3.40
N ARG A 68 -5.47 -26.56 -3.30
CA ARG A 68 -4.17 -26.31 -2.66
C ARG A 68 -3.00 -26.24 -3.65
N GLU A 69 -3.28 -26.14 -4.95
CA GLU A 69 -2.28 -26.33 -6.01
C GLU A 69 -1.06 -25.40 -5.87
N PHE A 70 -1.29 -24.17 -5.39
CA PHE A 70 -0.27 -23.12 -5.33
C PHE A 70 0.08 -22.69 -3.90
N ASP A 71 -0.22 -23.51 -2.89
CA ASP A 71 0.08 -23.21 -1.46
C ASP A 71 1.57 -22.92 -1.23
N LEU A 72 2.45 -23.50 -2.04
CA LEU A 72 3.91 -23.38 -1.94
C LEU A 72 4.53 -22.43 -2.97
N GLY A 73 3.73 -21.80 -3.84
CA GLY A 73 4.22 -20.97 -4.94
C GLY A 73 3.31 -21.05 -6.17
N SER A 74 3.29 -19.98 -6.96
CA SER A 74 2.57 -19.88 -8.24
C SER A 74 3.27 -20.60 -9.39
N ARG A 75 4.56 -20.97 -9.22
CA ARG A 75 5.43 -21.57 -10.25
C ARG A 75 5.76 -20.60 -11.41
N LEU A 76 5.45 -19.32 -11.25
CA LEU A 76 5.81 -18.30 -12.22
C LEU A 76 7.24 -17.83 -11.99
N GLU A 77 8.08 -17.99 -13.01
CA GLU A 77 9.49 -17.60 -12.95
C GLU A 77 9.71 -16.11 -13.21
N ASP A 78 10.77 -15.58 -12.61
CA ASP A 78 11.22 -14.20 -12.81
C ASP A 78 11.72 -14.02 -14.26
N ARG A 79 11.30 -12.93 -14.91
CA ARG A 79 11.72 -12.59 -16.27
C ARG A 79 11.47 -11.15 -16.66
N GLU A 80 12.22 -10.68 -17.64
CA GLU A 80 11.90 -9.45 -18.36
C GLU A 80 10.69 -9.68 -19.28
N LEU A 81 9.84 -8.66 -19.40
CA LEU A 81 8.66 -8.69 -20.25
C LEU A 81 8.79 -7.75 -21.44
N SER A 82 8.27 -8.17 -22.60
CA SER A 82 8.03 -7.27 -23.72
C SER A 82 6.83 -6.36 -23.45
N SER A 83 6.73 -5.24 -24.17
CA SER A 83 5.57 -4.34 -24.06
C SER A 83 4.23 -5.05 -24.35
N ALA A 84 4.22 -6.03 -25.26
CA ALA A 84 3.03 -6.83 -25.55
C ALA A 84 2.63 -7.72 -24.35
N GLN A 85 3.61 -8.38 -23.71
CA GLN A 85 3.37 -9.18 -22.52
C GLN A 85 2.88 -8.32 -21.35
N VAL A 86 3.45 -7.14 -21.14
CA VAL A 86 2.97 -6.18 -20.13
C VAL A 86 1.52 -5.80 -20.41
N ALA A 87 1.19 -5.45 -21.66
CA ALA A 87 -0.18 -5.10 -22.05
C ALA A 87 -1.16 -6.27 -21.87
N ASN A 88 -0.74 -7.52 -22.09
CA ASN A 88 -1.54 -8.72 -21.90
C ASN A 88 -1.79 -9.01 -20.42
N VAL A 89 -0.73 -8.97 -19.59
CA VAL A 89 -0.83 -9.14 -18.13
C VAL A 89 -1.67 -8.03 -17.50
N ALA A 90 -1.56 -6.78 -17.97
CA ALA A 90 -2.39 -5.67 -17.51
C ALA A 90 -3.87 -5.89 -17.83
N LEU A 91 -4.20 -6.38 -19.02
CA LEU A 91 -5.58 -6.74 -19.38
C LEU A 91 -6.11 -7.85 -18.46
N LEU A 92 -5.33 -8.89 -18.21
CA LEU A 92 -5.71 -9.94 -17.27
C LEU A 92 -5.95 -9.38 -15.86
N ALA A 93 -5.13 -8.44 -15.38
CA ALA A 93 -5.33 -7.81 -14.06
C ALA A 93 -6.69 -7.10 -13.94
N LYS A 94 -7.07 -6.38 -14.99
CA LYS A 94 -8.35 -5.66 -15.09
C LYS A 94 -9.52 -6.64 -15.11
N VAL A 95 -9.44 -7.67 -15.95
CA VAL A 95 -10.49 -8.71 -16.04
C VAL A 95 -10.59 -9.52 -14.75
N TRP A 96 -9.46 -9.87 -14.13
CA TRP A 96 -9.42 -10.62 -12.88
C TRP A 96 -10.13 -9.88 -11.75
N GLY A 97 -9.87 -8.59 -11.59
CA GLY A 97 -10.54 -7.78 -10.58
C GLY A 97 -12.00 -7.47 -10.91
N PHE A 98 -12.32 -7.29 -12.18
CA PHE A 98 -13.71 -7.19 -12.64
C PHE A 98 -14.51 -8.43 -12.25
N ALA A 99 -14.03 -9.62 -12.59
CA ALA A 99 -14.71 -10.87 -12.26
C ALA A 99 -14.73 -11.12 -10.75
N LYS A 100 -13.68 -10.74 -10.01
CA LYS A 100 -13.63 -10.77 -8.53
C LYS A 100 -14.84 -10.10 -7.87
N TYR A 101 -15.31 -8.98 -8.43
CA TYR A 101 -16.40 -8.19 -7.86
C TYR A 101 -17.74 -8.36 -8.57
N HIS A 102 -17.79 -9.08 -9.69
CA HIS A 102 -18.99 -9.14 -10.53
C HIS A 102 -19.40 -10.53 -11.02
N HIS A 103 -18.49 -11.49 -11.13
CA HIS A 103 -18.84 -12.81 -11.66
C HIS A 103 -19.52 -13.67 -10.57
N PRO A 104 -20.74 -14.21 -10.78
CA PRO A 104 -21.50 -14.95 -9.75
C PRO A 104 -20.72 -16.10 -9.09
N ALA A 105 -20.00 -16.91 -9.87
CA ALA A 105 -19.17 -18.01 -9.35
C ALA A 105 -17.91 -17.55 -8.60
N VAL A 106 -17.51 -16.29 -8.75
CA VAL A 106 -16.34 -15.75 -8.04
C VAL A 106 -16.80 -15.07 -6.77
N VAL A 107 -17.81 -14.19 -6.85
CA VAL A 107 -18.35 -13.46 -5.68
C VAL A 107 -18.96 -14.38 -4.62
N ASN A 108 -19.41 -15.58 -4.98
CA ASN A 108 -19.89 -16.59 -4.02
C ASN A 108 -18.76 -17.43 -3.38
N GLY A 109 -17.51 -17.26 -3.82
CA GLY A 109 -16.35 -17.97 -3.30
C GLY A 109 -16.24 -19.44 -3.72
N THR A 110 -16.93 -19.88 -4.78
CA THR A 110 -16.87 -21.28 -5.25
C THR A 110 -15.54 -21.65 -5.91
N VAL A 111 -14.73 -20.66 -6.29
CA VAL A 111 -13.44 -20.84 -6.95
C VAL A 111 -12.35 -20.18 -6.11
N ASN A 112 -11.20 -20.84 -5.97
CA ASN A 112 -10.00 -20.17 -5.47
C ASN A 112 -9.49 -19.18 -6.54
N TRP A 113 -9.96 -17.94 -6.45
CA TRP A 113 -9.76 -16.93 -7.50
C TRP A 113 -8.32 -16.44 -7.64
N ASP A 114 -7.53 -16.51 -6.57
CA ASP A 114 -6.09 -16.23 -6.64
C ASP A 114 -5.37 -17.35 -7.41
N TYR A 115 -5.76 -18.61 -7.22
CA TYR A 115 -5.16 -19.74 -7.94
C TYR A 115 -5.63 -19.79 -9.39
N ALA A 116 -6.87 -19.39 -9.66
CA ALA A 116 -7.36 -19.17 -11.02
C ALA A 116 -6.52 -18.14 -11.78
N LEU A 117 -6.04 -17.08 -11.11
CA LEU A 117 -5.09 -16.12 -11.71
C LEU A 117 -3.78 -16.79 -12.09
N PHE A 118 -3.19 -17.58 -11.18
CA PHE A 118 -1.92 -18.26 -11.46
C PHE A 118 -2.00 -19.22 -12.65
N ARG A 119 -3.16 -19.87 -12.84
CA ARG A 119 -3.42 -20.71 -14.03
C ARG A 119 -3.55 -19.89 -15.32
N ALA A 120 -4.04 -18.66 -15.25
CA ALA A 120 -4.22 -17.80 -16.42
C ALA A 120 -2.92 -17.11 -16.87
N LEU A 121 -2.04 -16.73 -15.93
CA LEU A 121 -0.83 -15.95 -16.20
C LEU A 121 0.08 -16.54 -17.31
N PRO A 122 0.38 -17.86 -17.36
CA PRO A 122 1.21 -18.43 -18.43
C PRO A 122 0.68 -18.14 -19.83
N SER A 123 -0.65 -18.14 -20.03
CA SER A 123 -1.26 -17.87 -21.33
C SER A 123 -1.10 -16.41 -21.76
N MET A 124 -1.08 -15.46 -20.82
CA MET A 124 -0.84 -14.05 -21.11
C MET A 124 0.61 -13.79 -21.49
N LEU A 125 1.53 -14.52 -20.87
CA LEU A 125 2.96 -14.44 -21.17
C LEU A 125 3.32 -15.11 -22.50
N ALA A 126 2.56 -16.13 -22.91
CA ALA A 126 2.75 -16.84 -24.17
C ALA A 126 2.05 -16.17 -25.37
N ALA A 127 0.99 -15.40 -25.13
CA ALA A 127 0.24 -14.72 -26.18
C ALA A 127 1.11 -13.64 -26.88
N PRO A 128 1.30 -13.71 -28.21
CA PRO A 128 2.16 -12.77 -28.93
C PRO A 128 1.53 -11.37 -29.10
N ASP A 129 0.21 -11.26 -28.98
CA ASP A 129 -0.54 -10.05 -29.22
C ASP A 129 -1.84 -9.99 -28.38
N ARG A 130 -2.54 -8.86 -28.50
CA ARG A 130 -3.81 -8.59 -27.80
C ARG A 130 -4.92 -9.55 -28.19
N GLU A 131 -4.99 -9.98 -29.45
CA GLU A 131 -6.06 -10.85 -29.96
C GLU A 131 -5.98 -12.23 -29.30
N ARG A 132 -4.77 -12.84 -29.28
CA ARG A 132 -4.54 -14.15 -28.66
C ARG A 132 -4.72 -14.08 -27.14
N ALA A 133 -4.30 -12.99 -26.50
CA ALA A 133 -4.53 -12.78 -25.08
C ALA A 133 -6.03 -12.68 -24.75
N SER A 134 -6.78 -11.92 -25.54
CA SER A 134 -8.23 -11.76 -25.32
C SER A 134 -8.98 -13.08 -25.51
N ALA A 135 -8.61 -13.87 -26.53
CA ALA A 135 -9.16 -15.21 -26.73
C ALA A 135 -8.85 -16.15 -25.55
N ALA A 136 -7.63 -16.13 -25.02
CA ALA A 136 -7.27 -16.92 -23.84
C ALA A 136 -8.05 -16.49 -22.59
N ILE A 137 -8.30 -15.19 -22.40
CA ILE A 137 -9.14 -14.68 -21.30
C ILE A 137 -10.59 -15.15 -21.45
N VAL A 138 -11.15 -15.15 -22.67
CA VAL A 138 -12.49 -15.68 -22.92
C VAL A 138 -12.58 -17.15 -22.50
N THR A 139 -11.65 -17.99 -22.96
CA THR A 139 -11.61 -19.42 -22.57
C THR A 139 -11.50 -19.59 -21.06
N TRP A 140 -10.68 -18.78 -20.40
CA TRP A 140 -10.51 -18.81 -18.95
C TRP A 140 -11.79 -18.39 -18.19
N LEU A 141 -12.51 -17.36 -18.66
CA LEU A 141 -13.79 -16.96 -18.07
C LEU A 141 -14.87 -18.03 -18.32
N ASP A 142 -14.89 -18.64 -19.51
CA ASP A 142 -15.88 -19.66 -19.87
C ASP A 142 -15.74 -20.93 -19.03
N ALA A 143 -14.54 -21.22 -18.53
CA ALA A 143 -14.30 -22.30 -17.58
C ALA A 143 -15.00 -22.11 -16.22
N LEU A 144 -15.49 -20.89 -15.90
CA LEU A 144 -16.29 -20.63 -14.71
C LEU A 144 -17.76 -21.05 -14.85
N GLY A 145 -18.16 -21.51 -16.04
CA GLY A 145 -19.52 -21.87 -16.37
C GLY A 145 -20.32 -20.71 -16.95
N SER A 146 -21.59 -20.99 -17.27
CA SER A 146 -22.48 -19.98 -17.83
C SER A 146 -22.94 -18.98 -16.77
N VAL A 147 -23.07 -17.71 -17.17
CA VAL A 147 -23.71 -16.67 -16.36
C VAL A 147 -25.19 -16.63 -16.74
N PRO A 148 -26.11 -17.13 -15.90
CA PRO A 148 -27.53 -17.12 -16.21
C PRO A 148 -28.06 -15.69 -16.24
N ALA A 149 -29.12 -15.45 -17.02
CA ALA A 149 -29.83 -14.18 -16.98
C ALA A 149 -30.37 -13.90 -15.57
N CYS A 150 -30.21 -12.67 -15.10
CA CYS A 150 -30.79 -12.26 -13.82
C CYS A 150 -32.30 -12.00 -13.97
N ASN A 151 -33.10 -12.55 -13.06
CA ASN A 151 -34.52 -12.19 -12.96
C ASN A 151 -34.69 -10.81 -12.31
N VAL A 152 -33.92 -10.57 -11.25
CA VAL A 152 -33.75 -9.27 -10.61
C VAL A 152 -32.26 -8.99 -10.61
N CYS A 153 -31.86 -7.92 -11.28
CA CYS A 153 -30.46 -7.61 -11.54
C CYS A 153 -29.95 -6.57 -10.54
N ALA A 154 -28.67 -6.67 -10.17
CA ALA A 154 -28.03 -5.67 -9.33
C ALA A 154 -28.02 -4.30 -10.05
N THR A 155 -28.51 -3.28 -9.36
CA THR A 155 -28.50 -1.90 -9.83
C THR A 155 -27.57 -1.06 -8.97
N MET A 156 -27.09 0.05 -9.53
CA MET A 156 -26.27 0.99 -8.77
C MET A 156 -27.11 1.66 -7.68
N PRO A 157 -26.64 1.71 -6.43
CA PRO A 157 -27.31 2.47 -5.38
C PRO A 157 -27.41 3.96 -5.75
N SER A 158 -28.49 4.61 -5.32
CA SER A 158 -28.63 6.06 -5.44
C SER A 158 -27.65 6.78 -4.51
N GLY A 159 -27.15 7.95 -4.93
CA GLY A 159 -26.29 8.79 -4.07
C GLY A 159 -24.83 8.36 -3.99
N VAL A 160 -24.38 7.44 -4.85
CA VAL A 160 -22.96 7.11 -5.01
C VAL A 160 -22.26 8.28 -5.69
N GLN A 161 -21.40 8.99 -4.94
CA GLN A 161 -20.64 10.14 -5.44
C GLN A 161 -19.65 9.74 -6.55
N LEU A 162 -18.97 8.60 -6.37
CA LEU A 162 -17.93 8.14 -7.30
C LEU A 162 -18.13 6.65 -7.64
N PRO A 163 -18.91 6.30 -8.67
CA PRO A 163 -19.11 4.91 -9.06
C PRO A 163 -17.81 4.28 -9.59
N ALA A 164 -17.71 2.96 -9.52
CA ALA A 164 -16.62 2.24 -10.18
C ALA A 164 -16.76 2.37 -11.70
N ASP A 165 -15.73 2.93 -12.35
CA ASP A 165 -15.71 3.08 -13.80
C ASP A 165 -15.49 1.72 -14.47
N ASN A 166 -16.55 1.22 -15.10
CA ASN A 166 -16.58 -0.01 -15.87
C ASN A 166 -16.78 0.24 -17.37
N ALA A 167 -16.71 1.49 -17.85
CA ALA A 167 -16.95 1.80 -19.25
C ALA A 167 -15.97 1.08 -20.19
N TRP A 168 -14.76 0.79 -19.69
CA TRP A 168 -13.72 0.07 -20.44
C TRP A 168 -14.15 -1.31 -20.95
N ILE A 169 -15.16 -1.97 -20.35
CA ILE A 169 -15.64 -3.27 -20.83
C ILE A 169 -16.39 -3.18 -22.16
N GLU A 170 -16.81 -1.97 -22.54
CA GLU A 170 -17.52 -1.68 -23.80
C GLU A 170 -16.54 -1.45 -24.97
N ASP A 171 -15.23 -1.35 -24.71
CA ASP A 171 -14.20 -1.09 -25.71
C ASP A 171 -13.86 -2.36 -26.53
N ALA A 172 -14.78 -2.72 -27.42
CA ALA A 172 -14.62 -3.87 -28.32
C ALA A 172 -13.44 -3.72 -29.29
N ALA A 173 -12.96 -2.49 -29.55
CA ALA A 173 -11.81 -2.25 -30.41
C ALA A 173 -10.51 -2.75 -29.75
N ASN A 174 -10.36 -2.53 -28.45
CA ASN A 174 -9.18 -2.98 -27.69
C ASN A 174 -9.34 -4.39 -27.13
N LEU A 175 -10.54 -4.79 -26.71
CA LEU A 175 -10.80 -6.10 -26.09
C LEU A 175 -11.07 -7.20 -27.12
N GLY A 176 -11.47 -6.83 -28.33
CA GLY A 176 -12.16 -7.73 -29.25
C GLY A 176 -13.65 -7.92 -28.85
N PRO A 177 -14.53 -8.17 -29.83
CA PRO A 177 -15.97 -8.23 -29.61
C PRO A 177 -16.37 -9.33 -28.62
N THR A 178 -15.78 -10.53 -28.73
CA THR A 178 -16.13 -11.67 -27.88
C THR A 178 -15.85 -11.42 -26.40
N LEU A 179 -14.69 -10.85 -26.07
CA LEU A 179 -14.34 -10.57 -24.68
C LEU A 179 -15.20 -9.43 -24.11
N SER A 180 -15.41 -8.36 -24.89
CA SER A 180 -16.28 -7.25 -24.50
C SER A 180 -17.70 -7.75 -24.21
N ASP A 181 -18.27 -8.57 -25.09
CA ASP A 181 -19.60 -9.16 -24.92
C ASP A 181 -19.68 -10.03 -23.66
N ARG A 182 -18.62 -10.80 -23.37
CA ARG A 182 -18.58 -11.65 -22.17
C ARG A 182 -18.57 -10.83 -20.88
N LEU A 183 -17.74 -9.79 -20.82
CA LEU A 183 -17.67 -8.88 -19.67
C LEU A 183 -18.99 -8.11 -19.49
N ARG A 184 -19.58 -7.62 -20.57
CA ARG A 184 -20.89 -6.94 -20.56
C ARG A 184 -22.00 -7.88 -20.06
N SER A 185 -22.00 -9.12 -20.52
CA SER A 185 -22.95 -10.14 -20.07
C SER A 185 -22.82 -10.40 -18.56
N ILE A 186 -21.59 -10.58 -18.06
CA ILE A 186 -21.32 -10.70 -16.62
C ILE A 186 -21.85 -9.50 -15.85
N TYR A 187 -21.55 -8.28 -16.31
CA TYR A 187 -21.95 -7.04 -15.64
C TYR A 187 -23.47 -6.86 -15.55
N ARG A 188 -24.19 -7.15 -16.65
CA ARG A 188 -25.64 -7.00 -16.75
C ARG A 188 -26.39 -8.06 -15.95
N ASN A 189 -25.82 -9.27 -15.87
CA ASN A 189 -26.47 -10.43 -15.26
C ASN A 189 -26.12 -10.65 -13.78
N ARG A 190 -25.62 -9.61 -13.10
CA ARG A 190 -25.29 -9.71 -11.67
C ARG A 190 -26.53 -9.87 -10.81
N LEU A 191 -26.43 -10.74 -9.82
CA LEU A 191 -27.44 -10.88 -8.78
C LEU A 191 -27.24 -9.80 -7.70
N PRO A 192 -28.32 -9.17 -7.20
CA PRO A 192 -28.27 -8.38 -5.99
C PRO A 192 -27.81 -9.27 -4.84
N ALA A 193 -26.67 -8.94 -4.23
CA ALA A 193 -26.14 -9.70 -3.11
C ALA A 193 -25.83 -8.72 -1.97
N PRO A 194 -26.42 -8.89 -0.77
CA PRO A 194 -26.11 -8.05 0.38
C PRO A 194 -24.68 -8.29 0.89
N THR A 195 -24.07 -9.43 0.54
CA THR A 195 -22.72 -9.82 0.91
C THR A 195 -22.02 -10.52 -0.27
N GLN A 196 -20.69 -10.51 -0.28
CA GLN A 196 -19.87 -11.27 -1.23
C GLN A 196 -18.55 -11.73 -0.60
N ARG A 197 -17.83 -12.65 -1.25
CA ARG A 197 -16.65 -13.34 -0.70
C ARG A 197 -15.47 -12.41 -0.37
N TYR A 198 -15.24 -11.38 -1.18
CA TYR A 198 -13.98 -10.62 -1.18
C TYR A 198 -14.09 -9.22 -0.56
N VAL A 199 -15.30 -8.68 -0.39
CA VAL A 199 -15.47 -7.38 0.25
C VAL A 199 -16.68 -7.41 1.17
N ALA A 200 -16.48 -6.91 2.37
CA ALA A 200 -17.53 -6.57 3.32
C ALA A 200 -17.42 -5.08 3.66
N PHE A 201 -18.25 -4.61 4.57
CA PHE A 201 -18.17 -3.26 5.11
C PHE A 201 -18.11 -3.31 6.63
N VAL A 202 -17.21 -2.52 7.22
CA VAL A 202 -17.07 -2.43 8.67
C VAL A 202 -18.34 -1.78 9.26
N PRO A 203 -19.04 -2.44 10.19
CA PRO A 203 -20.27 -1.90 10.77
C PRO A 203 -20.07 -0.51 11.40
N GLY A 204 -20.97 0.43 11.10
CA GLY A 204 -21.00 1.77 11.70
C GLY A 204 -20.08 2.82 11.07
N VAL A 205 -19.04 2.40 10.33
CA VAL A 205 -18.14 3.32 9.58
C VAL A 205 -18.16 3.07 8.07
N GLU A 206 -18.63 1.90 7.63
CA GLU A 206 -18.84 1.53 6.22
C GLU A 206 -17.58 1.56 5.34
N ASN A 207 -16.40 1.44 5.94
CA ASN A 207 -15.17 1.23 5.19
C ASN A 207 -15.17 -0.18 4.56
N PRO A 208 -14.67 -0.34 3.32
CA PRO A 208 -14.45 -1.66 2.73
C PRO A 208 -13.54 -2.53 3.60
N ASP A 209 -13.94 -3.78 3.82
CA ASP A 209 -13.18 -4.80 4.54
C ASP A 209 -12.84 -5.97 3.61
N PHE A 210 -11.54 -6.25 3.48
CA PHE A 210 -10.97 -7.33 2.65
C PHE A 210 -10.42 -8.48 3.51
N SER A 211 -10.76 -8.54 4.80
CA SER A 211 -10.24 -9.52 5.76
C SER A 211 -10.50 -10.99 5.39
N ALA A 212 -11.49 -11.23 4.52
CA ALA A 212 -11.82 -12.55 3.99
C ALA A 212 -10.82 -13.09 2.95
N GLU A 213 -9.92 -12.25 2.43
CA GLU A 213 -8.86 -12.65 1.50
C GLU A 213 -7.76 -13.45 2.19
N GLN A 214 -7.20 -14.44 1.47
CA GLN A 214 -6.08 -15.21 1.98
C GLN A 214 -4.84 -14.31 2.15
N ARG A 215 -4.20 -14.41 3.32
CA ARG A 215 -3.02 -13.60 3.69
C ARG A 215 -1.69 -14.16 3.21
N TYR A 216 -1.63 -15.46 2.93
CA TYR A 216 -0.42 -16.19 2.56
C TYR A 216 0.78 -15.95 3.51
N ALA A 217 0.53 -15.92 4.82
CA ALA A 217 1.53 -15.54 5.84
C ALA A 217 2.78 -16.46 5.89
N ASN A 218 2.68 -17.66 5.31
CA ASN A 218 3.79 -18.63 5.27
C ASN A 218 4.72 -18.43 4.07
N LEU A 219 4.39 -17.54 3.11
CA LEU A 219 5.25 -17.22 1.98
C LEU A 219 6.26 -16.14 2.37
N SER A 220 7.44 -16.57 2.84
CA SER A 220 8.53 -15.67 3.23
C SER A 220 9.24 -15.01 2.05
N SER A 221 9.19 -15.63 0.87
CA SER A 221 9.78 -15.12 -0.38
C SER A 221 8.80 -15.38 -1.54
N PRO A 222 7.87 -14.45 -1.82
CA PRO A 222 6.87 -14.64 -2.87
C PRO A 222 7.53 -14.66 -4.25
N ASP A 223 7.18 -15.66 -5.06
CA ASP A 223 7.57 -15.73 -6.47
C ASP A 223 6.84 -14.68 -7.32
N ALA A 224 7.16 -14.60 -8.61
CA ALA A 224 6.64 -13.56 -9.50
C ALA A 224 5.10 -13.52 -9.54
N GLY A 225 4.43 -14.67 -9.51
CA GLY A 225 2.98 -14.72 -9.53
C GLY A 225 2.36 -14.17 -8.25
N TYR A 226 2.91 -14.48 -7.08
CA TYR A 226 2.43 -13.88 -5.83
C TYR A 226 2.71 -12.37 -5.73
N ARG A 227 3.82 -11.88 -6.30
CA ARG A 227 4.09 -10.45 -6.40
C ARG A 227 3.11 -9.74 -7.35
N LEU A 228 2.77 -10.36 -8.48
CA LEU A 228 1.71 -9.88 -9.36
C LEU A 228 0.35 -9.90 -8.68
N LEU A 229 0.04 -10.93 -7.89
CA LEU A 229 -1.22 -11.00 -7.14
C LEU A 229 -1.35 -9.81 -6.17
N ALA A 230 -0.28 -9.46 -5.45
CA ALA A 230 -0.29 -8.29 -4.58
C ALA A 230 -0.55 -6.99 -5.35
N LEU A 231 0.11 -6.80 -6.50
CA LEU A 231 -0.16 -5.68 -7.41
C LEU A 231 -1.62 -5.67 -7.89
N PHE A 232 -2.15 -6.82 -8.33
CA PHE A 232 -3.50 -6.92 -8.88
C PHE A 232 -4.55 -6.65 -7.82
N ARG A 233 -4.38 -7.19 -6.60
CA ARG A 233 -5.26 -6.92 -5.47
C ARG A 233 -5.25 -5.43 -5.14
N PHE A 234 -4.08 -4.83 -4.92
CA PHE A 234 -3.99 -3.42 -4.57
C PHE A 234 -4.58 -2.51 -5.65
N TRP A 235 -4.19 -2.73 -6.91
CA TRP A 235 -4.68 -1.95 -8.05
C TRP A 235 -6.20 -1.99 -8.16
N ASN A 236 -6.81 -3.18 -8.01
CA ASN A 236 -8.26 -3.35 -8.07
C ASN A 236 -8.97 -2.84 -6.80
N ILE A 237 -8.35 -2.89 -5.61
CA ILE A 237 -8.90 -2.23 -4.42
C ILE A 237 -9.05 -0.74 -4.71
N ILE A 238 -8.01 -0.10 -5.25
CA ILE A 238 -8.06 1.32 -5.56
C ILE A 238 -9.09 1.61 -6.67
N LYS A 239 -9.07 0.87 -7.78
CA LYS A 239 -9.99 1.08 -8.93
C LYS A 239 -11.48 1.03 -8.55
N TYR A 240 -11.86 0.15 -7.64
CA TYR A 240 -13.27 -0.09 -7.32
C TYR A 240 -13.73 0.58 -6.01
N TRP A 241 -12.82 0.73 -5.03
CA TRP A 241 -13.21 1.05 -3.65
C TRP A 241 -12.55 2.31 -3.06
N PHE A 242 -11.54 2.88 -3.72
CA PHE A 242 -10.95 4.13 -3.23
C PHE A 242 -11.87 5.33 -3.53
N PRO A 243 -12.19 6.17 -2.52
CA PRO A 243 -13.17 7.24 -2.67
C PRO A 243 -12.64 8.52 -3.33
N TYR A 244 -11.32 8.64 -3.51
CA TYR A 244 -10.67 9.85 -4.04
C TYR A 244 -10.01 9.61 -5.41
N ARG A 245 -10.50 8.64 -6.19
CA ARG A 245 -9.90 8.30 -7.51
C ARG A 245 -9.91 9.48 -8.49
N ASP A 246 -10.87 10.38 -8.37
CA ASP A 246 -11.04 11.56 -9.22
C ASP A 246 -10.03 12.68 -8.92
N VAL A 247 -9.44 12.70 -7.71
CA VAL A 247 -8.46 13.71 -7.28
C VAL A 247 -7.06 13.14 -7.04
N MET A 248 -6.88 11.82 -7.22
CA MET A 248 -5.58 11.13 -7.12
C MET A 248 -4.57 11.63 -8.17
N ASN A 249 -5.05 12.18 -9.29
CA ASN A 249 -4.21 12.73 -10.38
C ASN A 249 -3.16 11.74 -10.92
N GLU A 250 -3.52 10.46 -11.01
CA GLU A 250 -2.68 9.41 -11.59
C GLU A 250 -3.39 8.75 -12.76
N ASP A 251 -2.61 8.41 -13.79
CA ASP A 251 -3.04 7.40 -14.77
C ASP A 251 -2.95 6.02 -14.12
N TRP A 252 -4.06 5.59 -13.52
CA TRP A 252 -4.08 4.34 -12.75
C TRP A 252 -3.80 3.11 -13.62
N ASP A 253 -4.26 3.09 -14.88
CA ASP A 253 -3.93 2.01 -15.83
C ASP A 253 -2.42 2.04 -16.17
N GLY A 254 -1.84 3.23 -16.32
CA GLY A 254 -0.40 3.45 -16.48
C GLY A 254 0.43 2.94 -15.28
N VAL A 255 -0.03 3.17 -14.05
CA VAL A 255 0.61 2.63 -12.83
C VAL A 255 0.66 1.11 -12.86
N LEU A 256 -0.43 0.45 -13.27
CA LEU A 256 -0.44 -1.00 -13.41
C LEU A 256 0.62 -1.47 -14.41
N ALA A 257 0.67 -0.85 -15.59
CA ALA A 257 1.63 -1.18 -16.64
C ALA A 257 3.09 -0.94 -16.19
N GLU A 258 3.35 0.10 -15.40
CA GLU A 258 4.67 0.40 -14.84
C GLU A 258 5.14 -0.67 -13.83
N PHE A 259 4.25 -1.12 -12.95
CA PHE A 259 4.62 -2.02 -11.86
C PHE A 259 4.62 -3.51 -12.25
N ILE A 260 3.96 -3.91 -13.33
CA ILE A 260 4.00 -5.29 -13.82
C ILE A 260 5.45 -5.78 -14.08
N PRO A 261 6.28 -5.07 -14.88
CA PRO A 261 7.69 -5.44 -15.06
C PRO A 261 8.48 -5.48 -13.75
N VAL A 262 8.20 -4.56 -12.82
CA VAL A 262 8.87 -4.52 -11.51
C VAL A 262 8.61 -5.80 -10.73
N MET A 263 7.35 -6.28 -10.69
CA MET A 263 6.98 -7.50 -9.98
C MET A 263 7.51 -8.77 -10.64
N MET A 264 7.77 -8.75 -11.95
CA MET A 264 8.28 -9.89 -12.72
C MET A 264 9.79 -10.06 -12.67
N ARG A 265 10.54 -9.05 -12.24
CA ARG A 265 12.00 -9.16 -12.08
C ARG A 265 12.38 -9.86 -10.78
N PRO A 266 13.60 -10.43 -10.69
CA PRO A 266 14.12 -10.95 -9.43
C PRO A 266 14.20 -9.84 -8.36
N LEU A 267 13.51 -10.03 -7.25
CA LEU A 267 13.48 -9.09 -6.12
C LEU A 267 13.86 -9.80 -4.83
N THR A 268 14.75 -9.17 -4.05
CA THR A 268 14.91 -9.56 -2.64
C THR A 268 13.68 -9.11 -1.85
N GLY A 269 13.48 -9.65 -0.64
CA GLY A 269 12.35 -9.26 0.21
C GLY A 269 12.28 -7.74 0.47
N ASP A 270 13.42 -7.07 0.67
CA ASP A 270 13.46 -5.62 0.90
C ASP A 270 13.16 -4.82 -0.36
N HIS A 271 13.68 -5.23 -1.52
CA HIS A 271 13.33 -4.58 -2.79
C HIS A 271 11.85 -4.77 -3.15
N TYR A 272 11.27 -5.92 -2.81
CA TYR A 272 9.83 -6.15 -2.97
C TYR A 272 9.00 -5.24 -2.05
N ARG A 273 9.33 -5.15 -0.75
CA ARG A 273 8.66 -4.22 0.18
C ARG A 273 8.79 -2.76 -0.27
N LEU A 274 9.97 -2.35 -0.75
CA LEU A 274 10.19 -1.02 -1.30
C LEU A 274 9.35 -0.77 -2.56
N ALA A 275 9.22 -1.76 -3.46
CA ALA A 275 8.34 -1.66 -4.61
C ALA A 275 6.87 -1.49 -4.19
N LEU A 276 6.41 -2.21 -3.16
CA LEU A 276 5.07 -2.04 -2.61
C LEU A 276 4.86 -0.66 -1.98
N ILE A 277 5.82 -0.15 -1.21
CA ILE A 277 5.74 1.21 -0.65
C ILE A 277 5.63 2.24 -1.78
N ARG A 278 6.41 2.09 -2.86
CA ARG A 278 6.31 2.97 -4.04
C ARG A 278 4.97 2.89 -4.73
N LEU A 279 4.44 1.68 -4.90
CA LEU A 279 3.11 1.45 -5.48
C LEU A 279 2.02 2.13 -4.65
N ILE A 280 2.04 1.94 -3.33
CA ILE A 280 1.10 2.57 -2.39
C ILE A 280 1.26 4.09 -2.41
N GLY A 281 2.50 4.58 -2.53
CA GLY A 281 2.86 5.99 -2.70
C GLY A 281 2.11 6.70 -3.83
N ARG A 282 1.76 6.00 -4.90
CA ARG A 282 1.01 6.54 -6.05
C ARG A 282 -0.42 6.92 -5.70
N VAL A 283 -0.98 6.47 -4.59
CA VAL A 283 -2.34 6.84 -4.20
C VAL A 283 -2.42 8.27 -3.63
N HIS A 284 -1.27 8.86 -3.24
CA HIS A 284 -1.20 10.20 -2.65
C HIS A 284 -2.10 10.37 -1.42
N ASP A 285 -2.12 9.38 -0.53
CA ASP A 285 -2.89 9.41 0.72
C ASP A 285 -1.98 9.09 1.92
N THR A 286 -1.94 9.99 2.91
CA THR A 286 -1.15 9.79 4.15
C THR A 286 -1.60 8.57 4.95
N HIS A 287 -2.83 8.09 4.79
CA HIS A 287 -3.34 6.90 5.48
C HIS A 287 -2.96 5.60 4.75
N ALA A 288 -2.58 5.68 3.48
CA ALA A 288 -2.20 4.51 2.68
C ALA A 288 -0.70 4.21 2.89
N ASN A 289 -0.39 3.17 3.66
CA ASN A 289 1.00 2.77 3.89
C ASN A 289 1.17 1.28 4.18
N LEU A 290 2.41 0.81 4.11
CA LEU A 290 2.82 -0.52 4.55
C LEU A 290 3.34 -0.45 5.99
N TRP A 291 2.45 -0.08 6.93
CA TRP A 291 2.78 0.27 8.32
C TRP A 291 3.64 -0.77 9.06
N SER A 292 3.42 -2.04 8.78
CA SER A 292 4.15 -3.17 9.38
C SER A 292 5.61 -3.31 8.91
N ASP A 293 5.97 -2.70 7.79
CA ASP A 293 7.25 -2.93 7.11
C ASP A 293 7.98 -1.61 6.76
N LEU A 294 7.63 -0.50 7.42
CA LEU A 294 8.32 0.79 7.25
C LEU A 294 9.82 0.75 7.56
N ARG A 295 10.32 -0.34 8.15
CA ARG A 295 11.75 -0.55 8.41
C ARG A 295 12.63 -0.55 7.15
N VAL A 296 12.05 -0.84 5.97
CA VAL A 296 12.77 -0.77 4.69
C VAL A 296 12.64 0.61 4.02
N GLN A 297 11.78 1.49 4.54
CA GLN A 297 11.59 2.83 4.01
C GLN A 297 12.88 3.65 4.21
N PRO A 298 13.42 4.28 3.15
CA PRO A 298 14.58 5.15 3.31
C PRO A 298 14.21 6.43 4.08
N PRO A 299 15.18 7.08 4.73
CA PRO A 299 16.58 6.69 4.89
C PRO A 299 16.79 5.48 5.82
N LEU A 300 17.75 4.61 5.46
CA LEU A 300 18.07 3.40 6.21
C LEU A 300 19.26 3.61 7.17
N GLY A 301 19.08 3.25 8.44
CA GLY A 301 20.14 3.29 9.45
C GLY A 301 19.57 3.10 10.86
N THR A 302 20.45 3.04 11.85
CA THR A 302 20.09 2.94 13.28
C THR A 302 20.55 4.13 14.11
N SER A 303 21.26 5.08 13.50
CA SER A 303 21.76 6.28 14.15
C SER A 303 20.90 7.47 13.75
N GLU A 304 20.48 8.27 14.72
CA GLU A 304 19.70 9.50 14.52
C GLU A 304 20.54 10.70 15.00
N ALA A 305 20.45 11.81 14.28
CA ALA A 305 21.04 13.07 14.70
C ALA A 305 20.26 13.59 15.93
N PRO A 306 20.94 14.17 16.94
CA PRO A 306 20.29 14.68 18.15
C PRO A 306 19.58 16.03 17.92
N LEU A 307 18.94 16.21 16.76
CA LEU A 307 18.28 17.43 16.28
C LEU A 307 16.80 17.17 16.03
N THR A 308 15.97 18.18 16.23
CA THR A 308 14.57 18.20 15.78
C THR A 308 14.44 19.10 14.57
N LEU A 309 14.09 18.51 13.42
CA LEU A 309 14.05 19.19 12.14
C LEU A 309 12.62 19.47 11.68
N ARG A 310 12.40 20.63 11.06
CA ARG A 310 11.13 20.99 10.42
C ARG A 310 11.37 21.75 9.13
N PHE A 311 10.49 21.58 8.16
CA PHE A 311 10.44 22.48 7.01
C PHE A 311 9.73 23.78 7.39
N VAL A 312 10.41 24.92 7.22
CA VAL A 312 9.88 26.28 7.37
C VAL A 312 10.17 27.01 6.06
N GLU A 313 9.14 27.53 5.39
CA GLU A 313 9.29 28.16 4.06
C GLU A 313 10.10 27.30 3.07
N ASN A 314 9.80 25.99 3.01
CA ASN A 314 10.49 24.98 2.20
C ASN A 314 11.99 24.75 2.51
N LYS A 315 12.47 25.23 3.66
CA LYS A 315 13.84 25.02 4.13
C LYS A 315 13.86 24.08 5.34
N LEU A 316 14.78 23.13 5.35
CA LEU A 316 14.96 22.23 6.49
C LEU A 316 15.70 22.98 7.60
N VAL A 317 15.02 23.27 8.71
CA VAL A 317 15.52 24.11 9.80
C VAL A 317 15.58 23.31 11.09
N VAL A 318 16.63 23.52 11.88
CA VAL A 318 16.74 23.00 13.25
C VAL A 318 15.82 23.80 14.16
N THR A 319 14.84 23.13 14.76
CA THR A 319 13.82 23.78 15.61
C THR A 319 13.96 23.46 17.09
N ASP A 320 14.61 22.35 17.41
CA ASP A 320 14.94 21.95 18.79
C ASP A 320 16.05 20.89 18.78
N TYR A 321 16.46 20.41 19.95
CA TYR A 321 17.34 19.25 20.12
C TYR A 321 16.54 18.06 20.63
N SER A 322 16.69 16.89 19.98
CA SER A 322 16.07 15.65 20.47
C SER A 322 16.81 15.06 21.69
N HIS A 323 18.02 15.55 21.97
CA HIS A 323 18.79 15.17 23.15
C HIS A 323 19.50 16.37 23.77
N ALA A 324 19.22 16.64 25.06
CA ALA A 324 19.64 17.88 25.74
C ALA A 324 21.16 18.14 25.77
N THR A 325 21.99 17.09 25.82
CA THR A 325 23.46 17.21 25.83
C THR A 325 24.09 17.02 24.45
N LEU A 326 23.70 15.97 23.72
CA LEU A 326 24.27 15.64 22.41
C LEU A 326 23.90 16.66 21.32
N GLY A 327 22.69 17.23 21.37
CA GLY A 327 22.23 18.24 20.40
C GLY A 327 23.14 19.46 20.37
N PRO A 328 23.31 20.19 21.49
CA PRO A 328 24.25 21.31 21.56
C PRO A 328 25.70 20.94 21.23
N ALA A 329 26.15 19.72 21.58
CA ALA A 329 27.50 19.25 21.30
C ALA A 329 27.81 19.08 19.79
N THR A 330 26.79 19.05 18.93
CA THR A 330 26.98 19.03 17.47
C THR A 330 27.53 20.34 16.91
N GLY A 331 27.37 21.46 17.65
CA GLY A 331 27.69 22.81 17.17
C GLY A 331 26.68 23.39 16.17
N ILE A 332 25.59 22.68 15.86
CA ILE A 332 24.50 23.16 15.00
C ILE A 332 23.45 23.82 15.90
N GLY A 333 23.09 25.08 15.62
CA GLY A 333 22.18 25.88 16.43
C GLY A 333 20.72 25.75 16.03
N ILE A 334 19.81 26.00 16.98
CA ILE A 334 18.39 26.23 16.68
C ILE A 334 18.27 27.45 15.77
N GLY A 335 17.50 27.31 14.69
CA GLY A 335 17.34 28.30 13.62
C GLY A 335 18.28 28.09 12.43
N ASP A 336 19.26 27.18 12.52
CA ASP A 336 20.15 26.88 11.39
C ASP A 336 19.40 26.16 10.27
N GLU A 337 19.66 26.58 9.03
CA GLU A 337 19.19 25.94 7.81
C GLU A 337 20.16 24.83 7.38
N ILE A 338 19.65 23.60 7.31
CA ILE A 338 20.39 22.48 6.72
C ILE A 338 20.23 22.56 5.20
N GLN A 339 21.33 22.82 4.50
CA GLN A 339 21.33 22.92 3.03
C GLN A 339 21.70 21.60 2.34
N ARG A 340 22.52 20.78 3.02
CA ARG A 340 23.05 19.52 2.50
C ARG A 340 23.23 18.50 3.62
N ILE A 341 23.02 17.23 3.26
CA ILE A 341 23.41 16.07 4.06
C ILE A 341 24.35 15.26 3.18
N ASP A 342 25.57 15.05 3.66
CA ASP A 342 26.70 14.54 2.87
C ASP A 342 26.88 15.33 1.55
N GLU A 343 26.89 14.68 0.39
CA GLU A 343 26.99 15.32 -0.93
C GLU A 343 25.65 15.86 -1.48
N PHE A 344 24.51 15.47 -0.90
CA PHE A 344 23.19 15.76 -1.46
C PHE A 344 22.60 17.07 -0.94
N SER A 345 22.00 17.86 -1.83
CA SER A 345 21.16 18.99 -1.43
C SER A 345 19.87 18.48 -0.79
N ILE A 346 19.27 19.24 0.14
CA ILE A 346 17.98 18.86 0.71
C ILE A 346 16.89 18.71 -0.36
N ALA A 347 16.89 19.55 -1.39
CA ALA A 347 15.95 19.41 -2.50
C ALA A 347 16.10 18.05 -3.20
N THR A 348 17.33 17.67 -3.56
CA THR A 348 17.63 16.36 -4.18
C THR A 348 17.25 15.20 -3.26
N LEU A 349 17.53 15.33 -1.96
CA LEU A 349 17.17 14.31 -0.97
C LEU A 349 15.65 14.13 -0.89
N VAL A 350 14.91 15.23 -0.71
CA VAL A 350 13.44 15.21 -0.68
C VAL A 350 12.90 14.55 -1.95
N ASP A 351 13.37 14.96 -3.13
CA ASP A 351 12.88 14.42 -4.40
C ASP A 351 13.15 12.91 -4.53
N SER A 352 14.31 12.43 -4.08
CA SER A 352 14.62 10.99 -4.07
C SER A 352 13.79 10.20 -3.05
N LEU A 353 13.35 10.82 -1.96
CA LEU A 353 12.54 10.20 -0.92
C LEU A 353 11.05 10.23 -1.26
N ARG A 354 10.57 11.20 -2.06
CA ARG A 354 9.15 11.37 -2.43
C ARG A 354 8.40 10.07 -2.72
N PRO A 355 8.94 9.14 -3.55
CA PRO A 355 8.21 7.91 -3.90
C PRO A 355 7.95 6.98 -2.71
N TYR A 356 8.68 7.16 -1.61
CA TYR A 356 8.59 6.31 -0.42
C TYR A 356 7.75 6.93 0.69
N PHE A 357 7.35 8.20 0.57
CA PHE A 357 6.59 8.93 1.58
C PHE A 357 5.20 9.28 1.03
N PRO A 358 4.22 8.35 1.08
CA PRO A 358 2.84 8.63 0.71
C PRO A 358 2.29 9.79 1.54
N ALA A 359 1.67 10.78 0.89
CA ALA A 359 1.09 11.90 1.58
C ALA A 359 -0.01 12.59 0.76
N SER A 360 -1.04 13.07 1.45
CA SER A 360 -2.18 13.79 0.86
C SER A 360 -1.85 15.20 0.38
N ASN A 361 -0.70 15.75 0.80
CA ASN A 361 -0.20 17.05 0.35
C ASN A 361 1.29 17.20 0.68
N GLU A 362 1.91 18.20 0.06
CA GLU A 362 3.34 18.46 0.20
C GLU A 362 3.79 18.80 1.63
N PRO A 363 3.10 19.68 2.39
CA PRO A 363 3.47 19.94 3.78
C PRO A 363 3.48 18.68 4.66
N THR A 364 2.53 17.77 4.44
CA THR A 364 2.46 16.49 5.16
C THR A 364 3.64 15.59 4.79
N ARG A 365 4.00 15.53 3.51
CA ARG A 365 5.16 14.78 3.03
C ARG A 365 6.45 15.30 3.65
N LEU A 366 6.65 16.62 3.62
CA LEU A 366 7.83 17.27 4.18
C LEU A 366 7.93 17.07 5.70
N ARG A 367 6.79 17.11 6.41
CA ARG A 367 6.71 16.75 7.84
C ARG A 367 7.20 15.33 8.08
N ASP A 368 6.74 14.37 7.28
CA ASP A 368 7.07 12.96 7.48
C ASP A 368 8.53 12.67 7.09
N ILE A 369 9.04 13.26 6.01
CA ILE A 369 10.47 13.20 5.64
C ILE A 369 11.34 13.78 6.77
N ALA A 370 10.97 14.93 7.33
CA ALA A 370 11.73 15.56 8.42
C ALA A 370 11.73 14.72 9.72
N ARG A 371 10.69 13.91 9.96
CA ARG A 371 10.57 13.06 11.15
C ARG A 371 11.39 11.79 11.08
N VAL A 372 11.66 11.26 9.89
CA VAL A 372 12.43 10.03 9.76
C VAL A 372 13.91 10.26 10.06
N ASP A 373 14.36 11.53 10.06
CA ASP A 373 15.74 11.99 10.24
C ASP A 373 16.69 11.30 9.22
N PRO A 374 17.81 11.86 8.76
CA PRO A 374 18.73 11.11 7.91
C PRO A 374 19.41 10.06 8.81
N ARG A 375 18.76 8.91 8.95
CA ARG A 375 19.33 7.76 9.64
C ARG A 375 20.59 7.38 8.90
N VAL A 376 21.74 7.70 9.47
CA VAL A 376 23.03 7.43 8.84
C VAL A 376 23.28 5.93 8.97
N ARG A 377 23.47 5.25 7.84
CA ARG A 377 23.98 3.88 7.79
C ARG A 377 25.34 3.88 8.47
N THR A 378 25.51 3.17 9.58
CA THR A 378 26.75 3.17 10.37
C THR A 378 27.94 2.84 9.47
N GLY A 379 28.72 3.87 9.13
CA GLY A 379 29.79 3.81 8.15
C GLY A 379 30.23 5.20 7.70
N ARG A 380 30.81 5.98 8.63
CA ARG A 380 31.29 7.37 8.45
C ARG A 380 30.19 8.38 8.08
N ALA A 381 29.56 8.99 9.09
CA ALA A 381 29.01 10.33 8.91
C ALA A 381 30.16 11.26 8.53
N ARG A 382 30.25 11.69 7.26
CA ARG A 382 31.23 12.69 6.81
C ARG A 382 30.54 14.02 6.62
N GLY A 383 30.15 14.62 7.73
CA GLY A 383 29.95 16.07 7.86
C GLY A 383 28.74 16.66 7.13
N CYS A 384 27.80 17.20 7.90
CA CYS A 384 26.91 18.25 7.39
C CYS A 384 27.75 19.52 7.17
N ARG A 385 27.80 20.03 5.93
CA ARG A 385 28.58 21.23 5.59
C ARG A 385 27.66 22.46 5.56
N CYS A 386 27.70 23.28 6.61
CA CYS A 386 27.26 24.66 6.54
C CYS A 386 28.38 25.51 5.91
N GLY A 387 28.04 26.32 4.91
CA GLY A 387 29.03 27.00 4.07
C GLY A 387 29.83 28.05 4.82
N ARG A 388 31.12 27.77 5.06
CA ARG A 388 32.32 28.63 4.93
C ARG A 388 33.57 27.71 5.18
N ARG A 389 34.84 28.17 4.97
CA ARG A 389 36.10 27.41 5.28
C ARG A 389 36.78 27.99 6.53
N LEU A 390 37.52 27.18 7.32
CA LEU A 390 38.98 27.30 7.61
C LEU A 390 39.53 26.36 8.72
N HIS A 391 40.85 26.12 8.56
CA HIS A 391 41.96 25.51 9.33
C HIS A 391 41.82 24.48 10.48
N GLN A 392 42.70 23.48 10.33
CA GLN A 392 42.97 22.27 11.12
C GLN A 392 43.63 22.58 12.47
N VAL A 393 43.12 21.99 13.55
CA VAL A 393 43.87 21.75 14.79
C VAL A 393 43.76 20.26 15.10
N ARG A 394 44.91 19.60 15.27
CA ARG A 394 45.03 18.16 15.57
C ARG A 394 45.30 17.99 17.06
N GLU A 395 44.49 17.18 17.74
CA GLU A 395 44.87 16.40 18.92
C GLU A 395 44.18 15.02 18.89
N PRO A 396 44.75 13.98 19.55
CA PRO A 396 44.44 12.59 19.26
C PRO A 396 43.29 12.07 20.13
N GLY A 397 42.14 11.75 19.49
CA GLY A 397 41.04 11.01 20.12
C GLY A 397 39.64 11.65 20.09
N GLY A 398 39.46 12.80 19.44
CA GLY A 398 38.18 13.53 19.40
C GLY A 398 37.52 13.58 18.01
N TYR A 399 36.20 13.47 17.99
CA TYR A 399 35.36 13.69 16.81
C TYR A 399 35.52 15.13 16.30
N CYS A 400 35.79 15.30 15.00
CA CYS A 400 35.95 16.60 14.36
C CYS A 400 34.57 17.20 13.99
N VAL A 401 34.15 18.20 14.76
CA VAL A 401 33.06 19.11 14.43
C VAL A 401 33.67 20.35 13.77
N THR A 402 33.17 20.78 12.60
CA THR A 402 33.55 22.08 12.02
C THR A 402 32.30 22.89 11.69
N GLN A 403 32.22 24.06 12.32
CA GLN A 403 31.11 25.02 12.30
C GLN A 403 31.36 26.12 11.27
N GLN A 404 30.30 26.70 10.68
CA GLN A 404 30.37 28.13 10.33
C GLN A 404 29.01 28.83 10.25
N VAL A 405 28.97 29.98 10.93
CA VAL A 405 27.82 30.85 11.19
C VAL A 405 27.67 31.93 10.10
N SER A 406 26.43 32.23 9.73
CA SER A 406 26.04 33.48 9.06
C SER A 406 24.99 34.21 9.90
N ARG A 407 25.42 35.19 10.71
CA ARG A 407 24.51 36.19 11.29
C ARG A 407 24.13 37.19 10.20
N ARG A 408 22.82 37.35 9.92
CA ARG A 408 22.32 38.64 9.42
C ARG A 408 22.22 39.58 10.62
N GLY A 409 22.93 40.70 10.53
CA GLY A 409 22.82 41.79 11.49
C GLY A 409 21.49 42.53 11.33
N ALA A 410 21.06 43.09 12.46
CA ALA A 410 20.05 44.13 12.73
C ALA A 410 18.99 44.40 11.65
#